data_AF-A0A485AZT0-F1
#
_entry.id   AF-A0A485AZT0-F1
#
_cell.length_a   1.000
_cell.length_b   1.000
_cell.length_c   1.000
_cell.angle_alpha   90.00
_cell.angle_beta   90.00
_cell.angle_gamma   90.00
#
_symmetry.space_group_name_H-M   'P 1'
#
loop_
_entity.id
_entity.type
_entity.pdbx_description
1 polymer ?
#
loop_
_entity_poly.entity_id
_entity_poly.type
_entity_poly.pdbx_seq_one_letter_code
_entity_poly.pdbx_strand_id
1 'polypeptide(L)'
;MTSEHDEKRPLQEAEPSHLSRTQQKASKALDTVTSTAQKIQRRPVIAHLIRAAERFNDRMGNQFGAAITYFSFLSMIPIMMVSFAAAGFVLASHPTLLQDIFNKILVNVSDPTLAATLKSTINTAVQQRTTVGLVGLGVALYSGINWMGNLREAIRAQSRDVWERTPQDQEALWLKYLRDFISLIGLLIALIVTLSITSVAGSAQQLIISSLYLDSIEWLKPAWRLIGLAISIFANYLLFFWIFWRLPRHRPRKKALIRGTFIAAVGLR
;
A
#
# COMPACT_ATOMS: atom_id res chain seq x y z
N MET A 1 -39.69 -36.55 79.24
CA MET A 1 -38.27 -36.73 79.62
C MET A 1 -37.42 -36.54 78.39
N THR A 2 -36.24 -35.92 78.55
CA THR A 2 -35.32 -35.30 77.56
C THR A 2 -35.73 -33.87 77.18
N SER A 3 -35.17 -32.75 77.67
CA SER A 3 -33.76 -32.25 77.83
C SER A 3 -33.06 -32.12 76.46
N GLU A 4 -32.38 -31.05 76.07
CA GLU A 4 -31.80 -29.89 76.76
C GLU A 4 -31.27 -28.87 75.70
N HIS A 5 -31.12 -27.61 76.12
CA HIS A 5 -30.10 -26.64 75.68
C HIS A 5 -30.01 -26.20 74.19
N ASP A 6 -30.56 -25.02 73.90
CA ASP A 6 -30.27 -24.23 72.70
C ASP A 6 -29.23 -23.15 73.05
N GLU A 7 -27.95 -23.47 72.81
CA GLU A 7 -26.81 -22.59 73.05
C GLU A 7 -26.66 -21.59 71.88
N LYS A 8 -27.12 -20.35 72.08
CA LYS A 8 -26.94 -19.27 71.10
C LYS A 8 -25.45 -18.89 70.99
N ARG A 9 -24.76 -19.36 69.96
CA ARG A 9 -23.50 -18.73 69.51
C ARG A 9 -23.79 -17.37 68.85
N PRO A 10 -23.01 -16.32 69.14
CA PRO A 10 -23.15 -15.05 68.43
C PRO A 10 -22.77 -15.25 66.96
N LEU A 11 -23.62 -14.75 66.06
CA LEU A 11 -23.36 -14.67 64.63
C LEU A 11 -22.08 -13.87 64.43
N GLN A 12 -20.99 -14.58 64.11
CA GLN A 12 -19.77 -13.96 63.66
C GLN A 12 -20.08 -13.32 62.30
N GLU A 13 -20.15 -11.99 62.28
CA GLU A 13 -20.26 -11.17 61.08
C GLU A 13 -19.18 -11.62 60.09
N ALA A 14 -19.58 -12.40 59.09
CA ALA A 14 -18.70 -12.83 58.02
C ALA A 14 -18.24 -11.58 57.27
N GLU A 15 -16.95 -11.24 57.39
CA GLU A 15 -16.33 -10.20 56.58
C GLU A 15 -16.73 -10.40 55.11
N PRO A 16 -17.19 -9.35 54.40
CA PRO A 16 -17.58 -9.49 53.01
C PRO A 16 -16.36 -9.99 52.23
N SER A 17 -16.48 -11.23 51.75
CA SER A 17 -15.40 -12.01 51.17
C SER A 17 -14.62 -11.18 50.14
N HIS A 18 -13.29 -11.21 50.25
CA HIS A 18 -12.35 -10.47 49.40
C HIS A 18 -12.63 -10.60 47.88
N LEU A 19 -13.30 -11.69 47.48
CA LEU A 19 -13.78 -11.95 46.12
C LEU A 19 -14.83 -10.92 45.64
N SER A 20 -15.75 -10.48 46.50
CA SER A 20 -16.80 -9.50 46.17
C SER A 20 -16.26 -8.10 45.90
N ARG A 21 -15.28 -7.65 46.71
CA ARG A 21 -14.59 -6.35 46.52
C ARG A 21 -13.77 -6.33 45.24
N THR A 22 -13.18 -7.46 44.86
CA THR A 22 -12.39 -7.60 43.63
C THR A 22 -13.29 -7.55 42.40
N GLN A 23 -14.45 -8.23 42.44
CA GLN A 23 -15.47 -8.16 41.38
C GLN A 23 -16.08 -6.77 41.22
N GLN A 24 -16.36 -6.05 42.31
CA GLN A 24 -16.86 -4.66 42.26
C GLN A 24 -15.83 -3.69 41.68
N LYS A 25 -14.54 -3.84 42.02
CA LYS A 25 -13.47 -3.03 41.43
C LYS A 25 -13.33 -3.30 39.94
N ALA A 26 -13.43 -4.56 39.52
CA ALA A 26 -13.41 -4.95 38.12
C ALA A 26 -14.61 -4.37 37.34
N SER A 27 -15.82 -4.45 37.88
CA SER A 27 -17.02 -3.84 37.26
C SER A 27 -16.87 -2.31 37.14
N LYS A 28 -16.47 -1.61 38.20
CA LYS A 28 -16.25 -0.16 38.15
C LYS A 28 -15.17 0.23 37.12
N ALA A 29 -14.12 -0.57 37.00
CA ALA A 29 -13.08 -0.34 35.99
C ALA A 29 -13.64 -0.53 34.58
N LEU A 30 -14.42 -1.58 34.33
CA LEU A 30 -15.09 -1.82 33.04
C LEU A 30 -16.09 -0.69 32.70
N ASP A 31 -16.85 -0.20 33.66
CA ASP A 31 -17.81 0.90 33.48
C ASP A 31 -17.09 2.23 33.18
N THR A 32 -15.97 2.47 33.85
CA THR A 32 -15.13 3.66 33.62
C THR A 32 -14.48 3.61 32.24
N VAL A 33 -13.98 2.44 31.83
CA VAL A 33 -13.40 2.24 30.50
C VAL A 33 -14.46 2.38 29.41
N THR A 34 -15.65 1.80 29.61
CA THR A 34 -16.76 1.86 28.64
C THR A 34 -17.30 3.29 28.49
N SER A 35 -17.49 4.02 29.59
CA SER A 35 -17.94 5.42 29.55
C SER A 35 -16.90 6.35 28.93
N THR A 36 -15.61 6.13 29.21
CA THR A 36 -14.52 6.90 28.59
C THR A 36 -14.43 6.61 27.09
N ALA A 37 -14.55 5.34 26.69
CA ALA A 37 -14.59 4.93 25.30
C ALA A 37 -15.78 5.59 24.56
N GLN A 38 -16.98 5.56 25.14
CA GLN A 38 -18.15 6.24 24.57
C GLN A 38 -17.93 7.76 24.42
N LYS A 39 -17.31 8.41 25.40
CA LYS A 39 -17.01 9.86 25.34
C LYS A 39 -16.00 10.19 24.22
N ILE A 40 -15.00 9.33 24.01
CA ILE A 40 -14.02 9.47 22.93
C ILE A 40 -14.70 9.23 21.56
N GLN A 41 -15.52 8.18 21.44
CA GLN A 41 -16.26 7.86 20.22
C GLN A 41 -17.23 8.96 19.79
N ARG A 42 -17.77 9.75 20.74
CA ARG A 42 -18.64 10.90 20.45
C ARG A 42 -17.92 12.09 19.80
N ARG A 43 -16.58 12.14 19.79
CA ARG A 43 -15.86 13.20 19.06
C ARG A 43 -16.16 13.08 17.57
N PRO A 44 -16.50 14.18 16.87
CA PRO A 44 -16.99 14.12 15.49
C PRO A 44 -15.98 13.47 14.52
N VAL A 45 -14.69 13.73 14.71
CA VAL A 45 -13.62 13.12 13.91
C VAL A 45 -13.53 11.62 14.15
N ILE A 46 -13.60 11.18 15.41
CA ILE A 46 -13.50 9.76 15.78
C ILE A 46 -14.74 9.01 15.31
N ALA A 47 -15.93 9.56 15.53
CA ALA A 47 -17.17 9.03 14.99
C ALA A 47 -17.12 8.90 13.46
N HIS A 48 -16.51 9.87 12.76
CA HIS A 48 -16.35 9.81 11.31
C HIS A 48 -15.38 8.69 10.89
N LEU A 49 -14.25 8.54 11.59
CA LEU A 49 -13.27 7.47 11.33
C LEU A 49 -13.86 6.07 11.59
N ILE A 50 -14.62 5.91 12.67
CA ILE A 50 -15.30 4.64 12.99
C ILE A 50 -16.29 4.29 11.87
N ARG A 51 -17.17 5.23 11.48
CA ARG A 51 -18.10 5.02 10.35
C ARG A 51 -17.40 4.73 9.04
N ALA A 52 -16.22 5.33 8.81
CA ALA A 52 -15.42 5.05 7.63
C ALA A 52 -14.84 3.63 7.66
N ALA A 53 -14.37 3.17 8.82
CA ALA A 53 -13.85 1.82 9.02
C ALA A 53 -14.95 0.75 8.93
N GLU A 54 -16.12 0.99 9.52
CA GLU A 54 -17.30 0.14 9.39
C GLU A 54 -17.70 0.01 7.92
N ARG A 55 -17.87 1.14 7.21
CA ARG A 55 -18.16 1.15 5.77
C ARG A 55 -17.10 0.40 4.95
N PHE A 56 -15.82 0.54 5.29
CA PHE A 56 -14.75 -0.16 4.60
C PHE A 56 -14.88 -1.68 4.76
N ASN A 57 -15.16 -2.15 5.97
CA ASN A 57 -15.35 -3.57 6.28
C ASN A 57 -16.63 -4.13 5.63
N ASP A 58 -17.76 -3.43 5.75
CA ASP A 58 -19.04 -3.83 5.16
C ASP A 58 -18.96 -3.99 3.64
N ARG A 59 -18.01 -3.29 3.00
CA ARG A 59 -17.78 -3.29 1.55
C ARG A 59 -16.59 -4.15 1.14
N MET A 60 -16.25 -5.13 1.96
CA MET A 60 -15.19 -6.09 1.70
C MET A 60 -13.81 -5.45 1.46
N GLY A 61 -13.52 -4.33 2.11
CA GLY A 61 -12.29 -3.58 1.91
C GLY A 61 -11.02 -4.41 2.18
N ASN A 62 -11.04 -5.23 3.24
CA ASN A 62 -9.94 -6.15 3.56
C ASN A 62 -9.74 -7.21 2.47
N GLN A 63 -10.83 -7.77 1.94
CA GLN A 63 -10.77 -8.80 0.90
C GLN A 63 -10.28 -8.20 -0.43
N PHE A 64 -10.70 -6.98 -0.78
CA PHE A 64 -10.15 -6.28 -1.93
C PHE A 64 -8.67 -5.96 -1.75
N GLY A 65 -8.26 -5.53 -0.56
CA GLY A 65 -6.84 -5.33 -0.23
C GLY A 65 -6.04 -6.62 -0.43
N ALA A 66 -6.51 -7.74 0.11
CA ALA A 66 -5.89 -9.05 -0.05
C ALA A 66 -5.82 -9.48 -1.53
N ALA A 67 -6.89 -9.27 -2.30
CA ALA A 67 -6.92 -9.57 -3.72
C ALA A 67 -5.91 -8.71 -4.50
N ILE A 68 -5.84 -7.41 -4.24
CA ILE A 68 -4.86 -6.51 -4.88
C ILE A 68 -3.44 -6.95 -4.56
N THR A 69 -3.13 -7.30 -3.31
CA THR A 69 -1.81 -7.82 -2.93
C THR A 69 -1.48 -9.13 -3.67
N TYR A 70 -2.42 -10.07 -3.72
CA TYR A 70 -2.25 -11.33 -4.46
C TYR A 70 -1.95 -11.09 -5.94
N PHE A 71 -2.76 -10.26 -6.62
CA PHE A 71 -2.53 -9.94 -8.03
C PHE A 71 -1.25 -9.15 -8.26
N SER A 72 -0.83 -8.30 -7.32
CA SER A 72 0.42 -7.54 -7.40
C SER A 72 1.62 -8.49 -7.31
N PHE A 73 1.60 -9.44 -6.38
CA PHE A 73 2.63 -10.47 -6.25
C PHE A 73 2.70 -11.34 -7.50
N LEU A 74 1.56 -11.81 -8.01
CA LEU A 74 1.52 -12.61 -9.24
C LEU A 74 2.05 -11.83 -10.46
N SER A 75 1.80 -10.52 -10.53
CA SER A 75 2.30 -9.64 -11.59
C SER A 75 3.80 -9.37 -11.51
N MET A 76 4.45 -9.65 -10.37
CA MET A 76 5.88 -9.43 -10.21
C MET A 76 6.70 -10.34 -11.14
N ILE A 77 6.27 -11.58 -11.34
CA ILE A 77 6.98 -12.54 -12.20
C ILE A 77 7.02 -12.06 -13.67
N PRO A 78 5.89 -11.73 -14.32
CA PRO A 78 5.92 -11.20 -15.68
C PRO A 78 6.66 -9.87 -15.81
N ILE A 79 6.53 -8.98 -14.83
CA ILE A 79 7.28 -7.70 -14.83
C ILE A 79 8.78 -7.95 -14.77
N MET A 80 9.23 -8.89 -13.94
CA MET A 80 10.63 -9.31 -13.91
C MET A 80 11.08 -9.94 -15.23
N MET A 81 10.25 -10.79 -15.86
CA MET A 81 10.56 -11.36 -17.18
C MET A 81 10.73 -10.27 -18.24
N VAL A 82 9.84 -9.29 -18.29
CA VAL A 82 9.95 -8.15 -19.22
C VAL A 82 11.19 -7.32 -18.93
N SER A 83 11.50 -7.07 -17.65
CA SER A 83 12.70 -6.33 -17.24
C SER A 83 13.98 -7.07 -17.60
N PHE A 84 14.01 -8.39 -17.39
CA PHE A 84 15.11 -9.28 -17.74
C PHE A 84 15.33 -9.34 -19.26
N ALA A 85 14.26 -9.43 -20.04
CA ALA A 85 14.32 -9.37 -21.49
C ALA A 85 14.82 -8.00 -21.97
N ALA A 86 14.33 -6.90 -21.39
CA ALA A 86 14.79 -5.54 -21.71
C ALA A 86 16.30 -5.39 -21.44
N ALA A 87 16.78 -5.86 -20.29
CA ALA A 87 18.21 -5.91 -19.99
C ALA A 87 18.98 -6.77 -21.00
N GLY A 88 18.44 -7.95 -21.38
CA GLY A 88 19.00 -8.82 -22.41
C GLY A 88 19.11 -8.14 -23.78
N PHE A 89 18.13 -7.33 -24.18
CA PHE A 89 18.19 -6.52 -25.40
C PHE A 89 19.27 -5.42 -25.30
N VAL A 90 19.32 -4.68 -24.19
CA VAL A 90 20.34 -3.63 -23.98
C VAL A 90 21.74 -4.22 -24.01
N LEU A 91 21.97 -5.34 -23.34
CA LEU A 91 23.27 -6.03 -23.32
C LEU A 91 23.62 -6.65 -24.67
N ALA A 92 22.66 -7.23 -25.39
CA ALA A 92 22.87 -7.73 -26.75
C ALA A 92 23.33 -6.61 -27.70
N SER A 93 22.82 -5.39 -27.51
CA SER A 93 23.18 -4.22 -28.30
C SER A 93 24.53 -3.58 -27.89
N HIS A 94 25.08 -3.91 -26.73
CA HIS A 94 26.33 -3.34 -26.21
C HIS A 94 27.30 -4.44 -25.71
N PRO A 95 28.03 -5.12 -26.63
CA PRO A 95 28.89 -6.24 -26.27
C PRO A 95 30.01 -5.89 -25.28
N THR A 96 30.50 -4.64 -25.31
CA THR A 96 31.52 -4.12 -24.40
C THR A 96 31.00 -4.01 -22.96
N LEU A 97 29.77 -3.52 -22.76
CA LEU A 97 29.14 -3.47 -21.43
C LEU A 97 28.95 -4.86 -20.83
N LEU A 98 28.62 -5.85 -21.67
CA LEU A 98 28.45 -7.24 -21.25
C LEU A 98 29.78 -7.83 -20.76
N GLN A 99 30.87 -7.59 -21.49
CA GLN A 99 32.21 -8.01 -21.07
C GLN A 99 32.64 -7.35 -19.76
N ASP A 100 32.39 -6.05 -19.60
CA ASP A 100 32.70 -5.33 -18.37
C ASP A 100 31.94 -5.87 -17.15
N ILE A 101 30.65 -6.20 -17.32
CA ILE A 101 29.84 -6.83 -16.27
C ILE A 101 30.43 -8.20 -15.89
N PHE A 102 30.81 -9.03 -16.85
CA PHE A 102 31.42 -10.33 -16.58
C PHE A 102 32.79 -10.23 -15.90
N ASN A 103 33.62 -9.28 -16.31
CA ASN A 103 34.90 -9.01 -15.66
C ASN A 103 34.69 -8.54 -14.22
N LYS A 104 33.71 -7.65 -13.97
CA LYS A 104 33.36 -7.23 -12.61
C LYS A 104 32.83 -8.36 -11.74
N ILE A 105 32.02 -9.28 -12.28
CA ILE A 105 31.53 -10.45 -11.55
C ILE A 105 32.71 -11.34 -11.14
N LEU A 106 33.64 -11.62 -12.05
CA LEU A 106 34.82 -12.45 -11.76
C LEU A 106 35.74 -11.84 -10.69
N VAL A 107 35.87 -10.52 -10.67
CA VAL A 107 36.75 -9.82 -9.72
C VAL A 107 36.11 -9.65 -8.35
N ASN A 108 34.79 -9.43 -8.28
CA ASN A 108 34.10 -9.08 -7.03
C ASN A 108 33.36 -10.26 -6.37
N VAL A 109 33.18 -11.39 -7.07
CA VAL A 109 32.51 -12.57 -6.53
C VAL A 109 33.56 -13.66 -6.26
N SER A 110 33.93 -13.81 -4.99
CA SER A 110 34.93 -14.78 -4.55
C SER A 110 34.48 -16.24 -4.65
N ASP A 111 33.17 -16.50 -4.71
CA ASP A 111 32.60 -17.84 -4.90
C ASP A 111 32.51 -18.19 -6.40
N PRO A 112 33.28 -19.17 -6.89
CA PRO A 112 33.26 -19.58 -8.30
C PRO A 112 31.89 -20.08 -8.77
N THR A 113 31.11 -20.70 -7.89
CA THR A 113 29.79 -21.23 -8.20
C THR A 113 28.83 -20.09 -8.47
N LEU A 114 28.80 -19.10 -7.58
CA LEU A 114 27.95 -17.91 -7.73
C LEU A 114 28.33 -17.10 -8.99
N ALA A 115 29.63 -16.95 -9.26
CA ALA A 115 30.12 -16.29 -10.47
C ALA A 115 29.67 -17.03 -11.75
N ALA A 116 29.75 -18.37 -11.77
CA ALA A 116 29.29 -19.19 -12.88
C ALA A 116 27.77 -19.09 -13.08
N THR A 117 26.99 -19.14 -12.00
CA THR A 117 25.53 -18.96 -12.04
C THR A 117 25.16 -17.59 -12.62
N LEU A 118 25.77 -16.51 -12.13
CA LEU A 118 25.49 -15.14 -12.62
C LEU A 118 25.81 -15.00 -14.11
N LYS A 119 26.95 -15.54 -14.57
CA LYS A 119 27.31 -15.56 -15.99
C LYS A 119 26.28 -16.31 -16.83
N SER A 120 25.88 -17.50 -16.37
CA SER A 120 24.86 -18.32 -17.04
C SER A 120 23.52 -17.60 -17.13
N THR A 121 23.08 -16.95 -16.04
CA THR A 121 21.84 -16.17 -16.00
C THR A 121 21.86 -15.00 -16.99
N ILE A 122 22.94 -14.23 -17.04
CA ILE A 122 23.08 -13.11 -18.00
C ILE A 122 23.13 -13.61 -19.44
N ASN A 123 23.88 -14.68 -19.72
CA ASN A 123 23.94 -15.26 -21.06
C ASN A 123 22.56 -15.77 -21.49
N THR A 124 21.84 -16.45 -20.60
CA THR A 124 20.44 -16.86 -20.82
C THR A 124 19.54 -15.66 -21.10
N ALA A 125 19.72 -14.55 -20.36
CA ALA A 125 18.99 -13.31 -20.60
C ALA A 125 19.16 -12.80 -22.01
N VAL A 126 20.40 -12.78 -22.49
CA VAL A 126 20.75 -12.30 -23.83
C VAL A 126 20.24 -13.27 -24.89
N GLN A 127 20.47 -14.57 -24.74
CA GLN A 127 20.08 -15.57 -25.75
C GLN A 127 18.56 -15.72 -25.88
N GLN A 128 17.84 -15.74 -24.76
CA GLN A 128 16.38 -15.96 -24.73
C GLN A 128 15.56 -14.66 -24.67
N ARG A 129 16.20 -13.48 -24.81
CA ARG A 129 15.56 -12.15 -24.69
C ARG A 129 14.25 -12.01 -25.45
N THR A 130 14.17 -12.51 -26.68
CA THR A 130 12.97 -12.39 -27.52
C THR A 130 11.84 -13.26 -26.98
N THR A 131 12.10 -14.54 -26.70
CA THR A 131 11.09 -15.48 -26.20
C THR A 131 10.59 -15.06 -24.83
N VAL A 132 11.51 -14.78 -23.90
CA VAL A 132 11.17 -14.34 -22.54
C VAL A 132 10.47 -12.99 -22.57
N GLY A 133 10.89 -12.09 -23.46
CA GLY A 133 10.27 -10.78 -23.64
C GLY A 133 8.84 -10.86 -24.16
N LEU A 134 8.59 -11.66 -25.21
CA LEU A 134 7.24 -11.81 -25.78
C LEU A 134 6.30 -12.54 -24.82
N VAL A 135 6.73 -13.65 -24.23
CA VAL A 135 5.92 -14.39 -23.25
C VAL A 135 5.68 -13.53 -22.02
N GLY A 136 6.73 -12.92 -21.48
CA GLY A 136 6.66 -12.01 -20.34
C GLY A 136 5.71 -10.85 -20.59
N LEU A 137 5.79 -10.21 -21.76
CA LEU A 137 4.91 -9.09 -22.12
C LEU A 137 3.46 -9.55 -22.29
N GLY A 138 3.21 -10.69 -22.93
CA GLY A 138 1.86 -11.24 -23.06
C GLY A 138 1.21 -11.53 -21.71
N VAL A 139 1.94 -12.21 -20.82
CA VAL A 139 1.46 -12.50 -19.46
C VAL A 139 1.35 -11.24 -18.62
N ALA A 140 2.29 -10.29 -18.75
CA ALA A 140 2.25 -9.01 -18.03
C ALA A 140 1.05 -8.16 -18.44
N LEU A 141 0.72 -8.12 -19.73
CA LEU A 141 -0.49 -7.44 -20.22
C LEU A 141 -1.75 -8.10 -19.68
N TYR A 142 -1.85 -9.43 -19.76
CA TYR A 142 -2.99 -10.16 -19.23
C TYR A 142 -3.17 -9.94 -17.71
N SER A 143 -2.09 -10.11 -16.95
CA SER A 143 -2.09 -9.92 -15.49
C SER A 143 -2.37 -8.46 -15.12
N GLY A 144 -1.73 -7.50 -15.80
CA GLY A 144 -1.88 -6.07 -15.55
C GLY A 144 -3.29 -5.57 -15.82
N ILE A 145 -3.93 -6.01 -16.91
CA ILE A 145 -5.31 -5.62 -17.20
C ILE A 145 -6.27 -6.21 -16.15
N ASN A 146 -6.07 -7.47 -15.74
CA ASN A 146 -6.86 -8.07 -14.67
C ASN A 146 -6.66 -7.37 -13.32
N TRP A 147 -5.42 -7.04 -12.96
CA TRP A 147 -5.09 -6.27 -11.76
C TRP A 147 -5.80 -4.90 -11.78
N MET A 148 -5.75 -4.19 -12.92
CA MET A 148 -6.42 -2.90 -13.10
C MET A 148 -7.94 -3.02 -13.02
N GLY A 149 -8.50 -4.12 -13.54
CA GLY A 149 -9.89 -4.50 -13.38
C GLY A 149 -10.31 -4.60 -11.90
N ASN A 150 -9.54 -5.36 -11.12
CA ASN A 150 -9.78 -5.57 -9.69
C ASN A 150 -9.60 -4.30 -8.86
N LEU A 151 -8.54 -3.52 -9.11
CA LEU A 151 -8.31 -2.25 -8.42
C LEU A 151 -9.46 -1.27 -8.65
N ARG A 152 -9.93 -1.14 -9.89
CA ARG A 152 -11.07 -0.28 -10.19
C ARG A 152 -12.34 -0.77 -9.51
N GLU A 153 -12.59 -2.08 -9.49
CA GLU A 153 -13.76 -2.63 -8.82
C GLU A 153 -13.70 -2.38 -7.31
N ALA A 154 -12.54 -2.54 -6.68
CA ALA A 154 -12.33 -2.20 -5.27
C ALA A 154 -12.66 -0.73 -4.98
N ILE A 155 -12.15 0.20 -5.81
CA ILE A 155 -12.43 1.64 -5.63
C ILE A 155 -13.91 1.95 -5.87
N ARG A 156 -14.54 1.31 -6.87
CA ARG A 156 -15.97 1.48 -7.15
C ARG A 156 -16.83 0.96 -5.99
N ALA A 157 -16.50 -0.20 -5.45
CA ALA A 157 -17.12 -0.77 -4.26
C ALA A 157 -17.09 0.23 -3.10
N GLN A 158 -15.93 0.83 -2.83
CA GLN A 158 -15.77 1.79 -1.74
C GLN A 158 -16.45 3.15 -1.99
N SER A 159 -16.62 3.55 -3.26
CA SER A 159 -17.15 4.89 -3.60
C SER A 159 -18.65 4.96 -3.91
N ARG A 160 -19.32 3.85 -4.21
CA ARG A 160 -20.77 3.84 -4.51
C ARG A 160 -21.62 4.20 -3.29
N ASP A 161 -22.83 4.72 -3.48
CA ASP A 161 -23.73 4.96 -2.34
C ASP A 161 -24.33 3.65 -1.83
N VAL A 162 -24.74 2.77 -2.75
CA VAL A 162 -25.30 1.44 -2.48
C VAL A 162 -24.31 0.36 -2.93
N TRP A 163 -24.17 -0.70 -2.14
CA TRP A 163 -23.26 -1.82 -2.45
C TRP A 163 -23.76 -2.66 -3.64
N GLU A 164 -25.08 -2.89 -3.71
CA GLU A 164 -25.72 -3.69 -4.75
C GLU A 164 -25.46 -3.16 -6.15
N ARG A 165 -25.22 -4.08 -7.09
CA ARG A 165 -25.01 -3.75 -8.50
C ARG A 165 -26.35 -3.48 -9.16
N THR A 166 -26.53 -2.29 -9.71
CA THR A 166 -27.67 -1.98 -10.57
C THR A 166 -27.50 -2.59 -11.97
N PRO A 167 -28.55 -3.12 -12.62
CA PRO A 167 -28.49 -3.70 -13.97
C PRO A 167 -27.89 -2.77 -15.04
N GLN A 168 -27.99 -1.45 -14.85
CA GLN A 168 -27.42 -0.41 -15.72
C GLN A 168 -25.88 -0.41 -15.80
N ASP A 169 -25.18 -1.16 -14.93
CA ASP A 169 -23.71 -1.21 -14.90
C ASP A 169 -23.09 -2.23 -15.87
N GLN A 170 -23.90 -3.00 -16.61
CA GLN A 170 -23.40 -4.01 -17.55
C GLN A 170 -22.83 -3.33 -18.81
N GLU A 171 -21.51 -3.39 -18.97
CA GLU A 171 -20.82 -3.01 -20.21
C GLU A 171 -20.44 -4.26 -21.00
N ALA A 172 -20.34 -4.13 -22.32
CA ALA A 172 -19.72 -5.15 -23.15
C ALA A 172 -18.31 -5.46 -22.62
N LEU A 173 -17.98 -6.76 -22.49
CA LEU A 173 -16.71 -7.20 -21.91
C LEU A 173 -15.50 -6.53 -22.56
N TRP A 174 -15.49 -6.40 -23.89
CA TRP A 174 -14.38 -5.79 -24.61
C TRP A 174 -14.16 -4.30 -24.28
N LEU A 175 -15.22 -3.50 -24.13
CA LEU A 175 -15.12 -2.10 -23.73
C LEU A 175 -14.54 -1.95 -22.32
N LYS A 176 -14.90 -2.86 -21.42
CA LYS A 176 -14.31 -2.93 -20.08
C LYS A 176 -12.80 -3.20 -20.19
N TYR A 177 -12.37 -4.27 -20.86
CA TYR A 177 -10.95 -4.60 -21.01
C TYR A 177 -10.14 -3.49 -21.70
N LEU A 178 -10.69 -2.83 -22.71
CA LEU A 178 -10.03 -1.72 -23.39
C LEU A 178 -9.82 -0.51 -22.47
N ARG A 179 -10.85 -0.13 -21.70
CA ARG A 179 -10.73 0.96 -20.71
C ARG A 179 -9.71 0.61 -19.64
N ASP A 180 -9.65 -0.65 -19.23
CA ASP A 180 -8.74 -1.15 -18.20
C ASP A 180 -7.31 -1.08 -18.72
N PHE A 181 -7.08 -1.49 -19.96
CA PHE A 181 -5.81 -1.32 -20.64
C PHE A 181 -5.37 0.16 -20.73
N ILE A 182 -6.26 1.06 -21.18
CA ILE A 182 -5.96 2.50 -21.23
C ILE A 182 -5.65 3.06 -19.82
N SER A 183 -6.37 2.61 -18.82
CA SER A 183 -6.14 3.03 -17.43
C SER A 183 -4.79 2.49 -16.93
N LEU A 184 -4.43 1.25 -17.26
CA LEU A 184 -3.14 0.68 -16.91
C LEU A 184 -1.97 1.50 -17.49
N ILE A 185 -2.08 1.91 -18.76
CA ILE A 185 -1.09 2.79 -19.39
C ILE A 185 -1.04 4.15 -18.69
N GLY A 186 -2.19 4.75 -18.39
CA GLY A 186 -2.23 6.02 -17.65
C GLY A 186 -1.61 5.92 -16.25
N LEU A 187 -1.80 4.78 -15.56
CA LEU A 187 -1.17 4.52 -14.27
C LEU A 187 0.35 4.41 -14.41
N LEU A 188 0.85 3.68 -15.42
CA LEU A 188 2.28 3.56 -15.68
C LEU A 188 2.91 4.94 -15.95
N ILE A 189 2.25 5.78 -16.76
CA ILE A 189 2.70 7.16 -17.00
C ILE A 189 2.69 7.97 -15.70
N ALA A 190 1.63 7.89 -14.92
CA ALA A 190 1.55 8.59 -13.63
C ALA A 190 2.67 8.16 -12.68
N LEU A 191 3.01 6.86 -12.64
CA LEU A 191 4.13 6.33 -11.86
C LEU A 191 5.47 6.87 -12.39
N ILE A 192 5.71 6.85 -13.69
CA ILE A 192 6.95 7.39 -14.29
C ILE A 192 7.10 8.88 -13.93
N VAL A 193 6.03 9.68 -14.06
CA VAL A 193 6.05 11.11 -13.71
C VAL A 193 6.32 11.29 -12.22
N THR A 194 5.66 10.52 -11.36
CA THR A 194 5.83 10.57 -9.89
C THR A 194 7.27 10.25 -9.49
N LEU A 195 7.84 9.19 -10.05
CA LEU A 195 9.22 8.76 -9.81
C LEU A 195 10.22 9.77 -10.38
N SER A 196 9.95 10.34 -11.56
CA SER A 196 10.81 11.36 -12.18
C SER A 196 10.84 12.63 -11.34
N ILE A 197 9.70 13.13 -10.87
CA ILE A 197 9.62 14.29 -9.97
C ILE A 197 10.45 14.03 -8.72
N THR A 198 10.27 12.86 -8.09
CA THR A 198 10.97 12.51 -6.85
C THR A 198 12.48 12.38 -7.07
N SER A 199 12.90 11.74 -8.16
CA SER A 199 14.31 11.55 -8.52
C SER A 199 15.01 12.86 -8.85
N VAL A 200 14.40 13.68 -9.71
CA VAL A 200 14.93 15.00 -10.10
C VAL A 200 15.00 15.92 -8.90
N ALA A 201 13.97 15.93 -8.05
CA ALA A 201 13.97 16.75 -6.84
C ALA A 201 15.08 16.34 -5.86
N GLY A 202 15.27 15.04 -5.62
CA GLY A 202 16.35 14.56 -4.77
C GLY A 202 17.73 14.94 -5.31
N SER A 203 17.94 14.76 -6.61
CA SER A 203 19.19 15.11 -7.29
C SER A 203 19.46 16.61 -7.27
N ALA A 204 18.45 17.43 -7.61
CA ALA A 204 18.55 18.88 -7.60
C ALA A 204 18.83 19.41 -6.19
N GLN A 205 18.18 18.86 -5.17
CA GLN A 205 18.43 19.22 -3.78
C GLN A 205 19.90 18.97 -3.39
N GLN A 206 20.46 17.80 -3.74
CA GLN A 206 21.88 17.49 -3.46
C GLN A 206 22.85 18.43 -4.21
N LEU A 207 22.55 18.75 -5.46
CA LEU A 207 23.38 19.67 -6.26
C LEU A 207 23.37 21.09 -5.69
N ILE A 208 22.20 21.60 -5.28
CA ILE A 208 22.06 22.94 -4.70
C ILE A 208 22.79 23.04 -3.36
N ILE A 209 22.63 22.04 -2.48
CA ILE A 209 23.27 22.05 -1.15
C ILE A 209 24.79 22.04 -1.30
N SER A 210 25.33 21.18 -2.17
CA SER A 210 26.77 21.07 -2.38
C SER A 210 27.36 22.28 -3.11
N SER A 211 26.67 22.82 -4.13
CA SER A 211 27.16 23.98 -4.91
C SER A 211 27.17 25.28 -4.10
N LEU A 212 26.21 25.47 -3.19
CA LEU A 212 26.14 26.65 -2.33
C LEU A 212 26.91 26.47 -1.00
N TYR A 213 27.65 25.35 -0.84
CA TYR A 213 28.39 25.02 0.39
C TYR A 213 27.51 25.02 1.66
N LEU A 214 26.21 24.76 1.48
CA LEU A 214 25.20 24.79 2.54
C LEU A 214 25.25 23.54 3.44
N ASP A 215 26.10 22.57 3.11
CA ASP A 215 26.36 21.37 3.91
C ASP A 215 26.83 21.69 5.34
N SER A 216 27.53 22.84 5.49
CA SER A 216 28.06 23.30 6.78
C SER A 216 27.02 23.95 7.69
N ILE A 217 25.82 24.26 7.18
CA ILE A 217 24.79 25.02 7.91
C ILE A 217 23.74 24.07 8.49
N GLU A 218 23.92 23.66 9.74
CA GLU A 218 23.08 22.64 10.37
C GLU A 218 21.61 23.05 10.54
N TRP A 219 21.34 24.33 10.80
CA TRP A 219 19.97 24.83 11.00
C TRP A 219 19.14 24.83 9.72
N LEU A 220 19.76 24.72 8.54
CA LEU A 220 19.07 24.67 7.25
C LEU A 220 18.63 23.24 6.88
N LYS A 221 19.23 22.21 7.50
CA LYS A 221 18.90 20.78 7.27
C LYS A 221 17.39 20.48 7.44
N PRO A 222 16.66 21.00 8.45
CA PRO A 222 15.21 20.81 8.57
C PRO A 222 14.42 21.41 7.40
N ALA A 223 14.82 22.57 6.89
CA ALA A 223 14.14 23.23 5.77
C ALA A 223 14.23 22.37 4.49
N TRP A 224 15.41 21.84 4.17
CA TRP A 224 15.59 20.93 3.04
C TRP A 224 14.79 19.63 3.18
N ARG A 225 14.73 19.08 4.39
CA ARG A 225 13.87 17.92 4.68
C ARG A 225 12.40 18.24 4.46
N LEU A 226 11.93 19.44 4.83
CA LEU A 226 10.56 19.89 4.58
C LEU A 226 10.26 20.06 3.09
N ILE A 227 11.22 20.55 2.30
CA ILE A 227 11.06 20.69 0.84
C ILE A 227 10.96 19.32 0.18
N GLY A 228 11.92 18.43 0.44
CA GLY A 228 11.83 17.03 0.01
C GLY A 228 10.54 16.37 0.50
N LEU A 229 10.04 16.82 1.66
CA LEU A 229 8.75 16.38 2.17
C LEU A 229 7.56 16.84 1.34
N ALA A 230 7.46 18.13 1.09
CA ALA A 230 6.43 18.68 0.23
C ALA A 230 6.43 18.02 -1.15
N ILE A 231 7.60 17.79 -1.75
CA ILE A 231 7.70 17.20 -3.10
C ILE A 231 7.21 15.76 -3.13
N SER A 232 7.61 14.92 -2.17
CA SER A 232 7.13 13.53 -2.13
C SER A 232 5.62 13.44 -1.85
N ILE A 233 5.07 14.30 -0.96
CA ILE A 233 3.61 14.37 -0.77
C ILE A 233 2.93 14.82 -2.06
N PHE A 234 3.47 15.81 -2.77
CA PHE A 234 2.92 16.29 -4.02
C PHE A 234 2.94 15.23 -5.12
N ALA A 235 4.03 14.48 -5.24
CA ALA A 235 4.16 13.38 -6.19
C ALA A 235 3.12 12.28 -5.90
N ASN A 236 2.98 11.86 -4.64
CA ASN A 236 1.94 10.91 -4.21
C ASN A 236 0.52 11.48 -4.46
N TYR A 237 0.33 12.77 -4.22
CA TYR A 237 -0.94 13.45 -4.49
C TYR A 237 -1.33 13.34 -5.96
N LEU A 238 -0.41 13.59 -6.90
CA LEU A 238 -0.69 13.44 -8.33
C LEU A 238 -1.10 12.01 -8.69
N LEU A 239 -0.40 11.01 -8.15
CA LEU A 239 -0.73 9.60 -8.37
C LEU A 239 -2.14 9.27 -7.87
N PHE A 240 -2.44 9.56 -6.60
CA PHE A 240 -3.77 9.30 -6.04
C PHE A 240 -4.87 10.14 -6.68
N PHE A 241 -4.56 11.37 -7.10
CA PHE A 241 -5.50 12.22 -7.82
C PHE A 241 -5.89 11.56 -9.13
N TRP A 242 -4.91 11.09 -9.88
CA TRP A 242 -5.14 10.36 -11.13
C TRP A 242 -5.97 9.09 -10.88
N ILE A 243 -5.63 8.29 -9.85
CA ILE A 243 -6.35 7.07 -9.48
C ILE A 243 -7.83 7.37 -9.19
N PHE A 244 -8.11 8.29 -8.27
CA PHE A 244 -9.48 8.60 -7.85
C PHE A 244 -10.26 9.41 -8.88
N TRP A 245 -9.59 10.07 -9.82
CA TRP A 245 -10.27 10.79 -10.89
C TRP A 245 -10.58 9.90 -12.09
N ARG A 246 -9.67 8.99 -12.49
CA ARG A 246 -9.76 8.24 -13.74
C ARG A 246 -10.48 6.89 -13.61
N LEU A 247 -10.31 6.19 -12.50
CA LEU A 247 -10.85 4.83 -12.32
C LEU A 247 -12.38 4.80 -12.05
N PRO A 248 -12.95 5.71 -11.24
CA PRO A 248 -14.39 5.73 -11.02
C PRO A 248 -15.15 6.06 -12.31
N ARG A 249 -16.26 5.34 -12.56
CA ARG A 249 -17.14 5.62 -13.70
C ARG A 249 -17.88 6.94 -13.52
N HIS A 250 -18.33 7.19 -12.30
CA HIS A 250 -19.07 8.38 -11.92
C HIS A 250 -18.12 9.34 -11.22
N ARG A 251 -18.14 10.61 -11.64
CA ARG A 251 -17.21 11.60 -11.12
C ARG A 251 -17.50 11.86 -9.63
N PRO A 252 -16.54 11.61 -8.73
CA PRO A 252 -16.74 11.90 -7.32
C PRO A 252 -16.95 13.40 -7.10
N ARG A 253 -17.64 13.76 -6.00
CA ARG A 253 -17.77 15.17 -5.59
C ARG A 253 -16.37 15.79 -5.46
N LYS A 254 -16.13 16.92 -6.15
CA LYS A 254 -14.81 17.58 -6.22
C LYS A 254 -14.12 17.75 -4.85
N LYS A 255 -14.89 18.12 -3.82
CA LYS A 255 -14.40 18.29 -2.44
C LYS A 255 -13.92 16.98 -1.82
N ALA A 256 -14.61 15.87 -2.08
CA ALA A 256 -14.24 14.55 -1.56
C ALA A 256 -13.00 14.00 -2.29
N LEU A 257 -12.90 14.23 -3.61
CA LEU A 257 -11.72 13.87 -4.40
C LEU A 257 -10.45 14.55 -3.85
N ILE A 258 -10.45 15.87 -3.74
CA ILE A 258 -9.27 16.64 -3.30
C ILE A 258 -8.85 16.25 -1.87
N ARG A 259 -9.81 16.17 -0.94
CA ARG A 259 -9.54 15.81 0.46
C ARG A 259 -9.06 14.36 0.60
N GLY A 260 -9.73 13.42 -0.09
CA GLY A 260 -9.37 12.00 -0.07
C GLY A 260 -7.99 11.76 -0.66
N THR A 261 -7.67 12.40 -1.78
CA THR A 261 -6.34 12.36 -2.39
C THR A 261 -5.28 12.91 -1.44
N PHE A 262 -5.52 14.05 -0.79
CA PHE A 262 -4.55 14.63 0.14
C PHE A 262 -4.27 13.71 1.34
N ILE A 263 -5.32 13.15 1.94
CA ILE A 263 -5.17 12.20 3.06
C ILE A 263 -4.38 10.97 2.61
N ALA A 264 -4.68 10.41 1.43
CA ALA A 264 -3.95 9.27 0.87
C ALA A 264 -2.47 9.60 0.61
N ALA A 265 -2.19 10.78 0.06
CA ALA A 265 -0.85 11.23 -0.26
C ALA A 265 0.02 11.43 0.98
N VAL A 266 -0.55 11.98 2.06
CA VAL A 266 0.12 12.12 3.36
C VAL A 266 0.33 10.76 4.02
N GLY A 267 -0.65 9.85 3.93
CA GLY A 267 -0.58 8.53 4.56
C GLY A 267 0.43 7.57 3.92
N LEU A 268 0.70 7.69 2.61
CA LEU A 268 1.68 6.84 1.90
C LEU A 268 3.14 7.26 2.11
N ARG A 269 3.35 8.50 2.58
CA ARG A 269 4.62 9.19 2.51
C ARG A 269 5.70 8.69 3.47
#